data_AF-A0A534N9N4-F1
#
_entry.id   AF-A0A534N9N4-F1
#
_cell.length_a   1.000
_cell.length_b   1.000
_cell.length_c   1.000
_cell.angle_alpha   90.00
_cell.angle_beta   90.00
_cell.angle_gamma   90.00
#
_symmetry.space_group_name_H-M   'P 1'
#
loop_
_entity.id
_entity.type
_entity.pdbx_description
1 polymer ?
#
loop_
_entity_poly.entity_id
_entity_poly.type
_entity_poly.pdbx_seq_one_letter_code
_entity_poly.pdbx_strand_id
1 'polypeptide(L)'
;FEKASTRTRISFEAAIGQLGGNAITLPTADSQIARGETLEDTARVASRYVDAIMFRTHGDDRLRAFSRAATVPVINGLSDGGHPVQVLADLFTVEEKLGEVEG
;
A
#
# COMPACT_ATOMS: atom_id res chain seq x y z
N PHE A 1 -6.86 1.76 3.36
CA PHE A 1 -7.14 0.32 3.49
C PHE A 1 -8.60 0.07 3.13
N GLU A 2 -8.89 -0.61 2.01
CA GLU A 2 -10.25 -1.06 1.70
C GLU A 2 -10.55 -2.45 2.27
N LYS A 3 -9.53 -3.31 2.36
CA LYS A 3 -9.59 -4.63 3.02
C LYS A 3 -8.79 -4.60 4.31
N ALA A 4 -9.36 -5.15 5.38
CA ALA A 4 -8.65 -5.29 6.65
C ALA A 4 -7.40 -6.17 6.52
N SER A 5 -6.36 -5.84 7.29
CA SER A 5 -5.13 -6.64 7.39
C SER A 5 -4.33 -6.24 8.62
N THR A 6 -4.08 -7.22 9.49
CA THR A 6 -3.21 -7.03 10.66
C THR A 6 -1.74 -6.94 10.23
N ARG A 7 -1.27 -7.92 9.46
CA ARG A 7 0.16 -8.02 9.10
C ARG A 7 0.63 -6.83 8.28
N THR A 8 -0.08 -6.51 7.20
CA THR A 8 0.28 -5.39 6.32
C THR A 8 0.23 -4.06 7.06
N ARG A 9 -0.74 -3.85 7.95
CA ARG A 9 -0.82 -2.61 8.72
C ARG A 9 0.36 -2.47 9.66
N ILE A 10 0.58 -3.47 10.52
CA ILE A 10 1.64 -3.43 11.53
C ILE A 10 3.01 -3.30 10.85
N SER A 11 3.28 -4.08 9.79
CA SER A 11 4.58 -4.07 9.14
C SER A 11 4.91 -2.74 8.46
N PHE A 12 3.94 -2.13 7.76
CA PHE A 12 4.15 -0.82 7.13
C PHE A 12 4.27 0.31 8.16
N GLU A 13 3.39 0.35 9.17
CA GLU A 13 3.46 1.38 10.21
C GLU A 13 4.79 1.31 10.98
N ALA A 14 5.22 0.10 11.38
CA ALA A 14 6.49 -0.11 12.06
C ALA A 14 7.69 0.27 11.18
N ALA A 15 7.71 -0.14 9.91
CA ALA A 15 8.80 0.17 8.99
C ALA A 15 8.96 1.69 8.78
N ILE A 16 7.85 2.42 8.57
CA ILE A 16 7.90 3.87 8.43
C ILE A 16 8.41 4.55 9.71
N GLY A 17 7.96 4.09 10.88
CA GLY A 17 8.46 4.59 12.17
C GLY A 17 9.97 4.32 12.36
N GLN A 18 10.46 3.14 11.98
CA GLN A 18 11.88 2.79 12.04
C GLN A 18 12.73 3.62 11.07
N LEU A 19 12.16 4.03 9.94
CA LEU A 19 12.79 4.95 8.98
C LEU A 19 12.72 6.42 9.42
N GLY A 20 12.20 6.72 10.62
CA GLY A 20 12.07 8.07 11.16
C GLY A 20 10.89 8.87 10.61
N GLY A 21 9.98 8.22 9.87
CA GLY A 21 8.77 8.83 9.34
C GLY A 21 7.56 8.67 10.25
N ASN A 22 6.40 9.12 9.77
CA ASN A 22 5.11 8.94 10.42
C ASN A 22 4.11 8.31 9.45
N ALA A 23 3.48 7.21 9.86
CA ALA A 23 2.47 6.52 9.07
C ALA A 23 1.06 6.99 9.45
N ILE A 24 0.29 7.40 8.44
CA ILE A 24 -1.13 7.75 8.59
C ILE A 24 -1.97 6.60 8.02
N THR A 25 -2.64 5.85 8.89
CA THR A 25 -3.56 4.79 8.45
C THR A 25 -4.97 5.34 8.24
N LEU A 26 -5.44 5.23 7.00
CA LEU A 26 -6.77 5.64 6.58
C LEU A 26 -7.59 4.42 6.11
N PRO A 27 -8.47 3.85 6.95
CA PRO A 27 -9.47 2.89 6.52
C PRO A 27 -10.52 3.56 5.62
N THR A 28 -11.02 2.85 4.61
CA THR A 28 -12.03 3.42 3.69
C THR A 28 -13.29 3.85 4.43
N ALA A 29 -13.72 3.07 5.44
CA ALA A 29 -14.87 3.37 6.28
C ALA A 29 -14.75 4.71 7.03
N ASP A 30 -13.52 5.15 7.31
CA ASP A 30 -13.22 6.38 8.05
C ASP A 30 -12.86 7.55 7.11
N SER A 31 -13.01 7.36 5.79
CA SER A 31 -12.63 8.34 4.77
C SER A 31 -13.83 8.83 3.95
N GLN A 32 -13.67 9.93 3.22
CA GLN A 32 -14.72 10.44 2.32
C GLN A 32 -14.94 9.55 1.09
N ILE A 33 -14.05 8.58 0.81
CA ILE A 33 -14.28 7.54 -0.21
C ILE A 33 -15.59 6.78 0.10
N ALA A 34 -15.86 6.47 1.37
CA ALA A 34 -17.11 5.80 1.77
C ALA A 34 -18.36 6.67 1.58
N ARG A 35 -18.18 7.98 1.35
CA ARG A 35 -19.25 8.98 1.14
C ARG A 35 -19.31 9.47 -0.31
N GLY A 36 -18.53 8.88 -1.22
CA GLY A 36 -18.58 9.15 -2.65
C GLY A 36 -17.46 10.05 -3.19
N GLU A 37 -16.45 10.42 -2.38
CA GLU A 37 -15.24 11.03 -2.93
C GLU A 37 -14.56 10.06 -3.90
N THR A 38 -14.11 10.57 -5.05
CA THR A 38 -13.44 9.75 -6.05
C THR A 38 -12.07 9.29 -5.53
N LEU A 39 -11.60 8.14 -6.02
CA LEU A 39 -10.26 7.65 -5.69
C LEU A 39 -9.19 8.64 -6.18
N GLU A 40 -9.44 9.26 -7.34
CA GLU A 40 -8.55 10.22 -7.96
C GLU A 40 -8.44 11.52 -7.15
N ASP A 41 -9.55 12.04 -6.63
CA ASP A 41 -9.52 13.23 -5.77
C ASP A 41 -8.84 12.94 -4.44
N THR A 42 -9.14 11.77 -3.83
CA THR A 42 -8.45 11.33 -2.62
C THR A 42 -6.94 11.23 -2.86
N ALA A 43 -6.51 10.63 -3.99
CA ALA A 43 -5.11 10.50 -4.35
C ALA A 43 -4.42 11.86 -4.53
N ARG A 44 -5.07 12.82 -5.19
CA ARG A 44 -4.55 14.18 -5.39
C ARG A 44 -4.38 14.90 -4.06
N VAL A 45 -5.36 14.82 -3.16
CA VAL A 45 -5.32 15.45 -1.85
C VAL A 45 -4.23 14.81 -0.99
N ALA A 46 -4.21 13.48 -0.89
CA ALA A 46 -3.20 12.75 -0.11
C ALA A 46 -1.78 13.09 -0.56
N SER A 47 -1.53 13.17 -1.87
CA SER A 47 -0.21 13.49 -2.44
C SER A 47 0.31 14.89 -2.06
N ARG A 48 -0.51 15.77 -1.49
CA ARG A 48 -0.07 17.08 -0.97
C ARG A 48 0.46 17.03 0.46
N TYR A 49 0.25 15.91 1.16
CA TYR A 49 0.56 15.78 2.58
C TYR A 49 1.56 14.66 2.90
N VAL A 50 1.71 13.67 2.03
CA VAL A 50 2.56 12.49 2.27
C VAL A 50 3.55 12.28 1.13
N ASP A 51 4.69 11.65 1.44
CA ASP A 51 5.74 11.36 0.47
C ASP A 51 5.56 10.01 -0.26
N ALA A 52 4.71 9.13 0.25
CA ALA A 52 4.39 7.84 -0.35
C ALA A 52 3.03 7.33 0.15
N ILE A 53 2.37 6.49 -0.65
CA ILE A 53 1.08 5.90 -0.32
C ILE A 53 1.14 4.39 -0.51
N MET A 54 0.91 3.62 0.55
CA MET A 54 0.58 2.20 0.41
C MET A 54 -0.93 2.05 0.26
N PHE A 55 -1.38 1.42 -0.83
CA PHE A 55 -2.79 1.18 -1.10
C PHE A 55 -3.09 -0.30 -1.14
N ARG A 56 -4.01 -0.72 -0.26
CA ARG A 56 -4.59 -2.06 -0.22
C ARG A 56 -6.05 -1.98 -0.61
N THR A 57 -6.37 -2.56 -1.76
CA THR A 57 -7.62 -2.34 -2.49
C THR A 57 -8.18 -3.65 -3.06
N HIS A 58 -9.28 -3.53 -3.80
CA HIS A 58 -9.84 -4.60 -4.61
C HIS A 58 -9.18 -4.60 -6.00
N GLY A 59 -9.97 -4.57 -7.07
CA GLY A 59 -9.48 -4.71 -8.44
C GLY A 59 -8.34 -3.78 -8.83
N ASP A 60 -7.46 -4.28 -9.71
CA ASP A 60 -6.26 -3.59 -10.17
C ASP A 60 -6.54 -2.25 -10.86
N ASP A 61 -7.72 -2.10 -11.48
CA ASP A 61 -8.13 -0.84 -12.10
C ASP A 61 -8.24 0.30 -11.08
N ARG A 62 -8.68 0.00 -9.85
CA ARG A 62 -8.74 0.97 -8.75
C ARG A 62 -7.35 1.42 -8.34
N LEU A 63 -6.43 0.47 -8.19
CA LEU A 63 -5.02 0.75 -7.90
C LEU A 63 -4.41 1.63 -9.00
N ARG A 64 -4.64 1.28 -10.27
CA ARG A 64 -4.14 2.04 -11.42
C ARG A 64 -4.75 3.44 -11.49
N ALA A 65 -6.06 3.59 -11.24
CA ALA A 65 -6.73 4.89 -11.21
C ALA A 65 -6.16 5.78 -10.10
N PHE A 66 -6.04 5.25 -8.89
CA PHE A 66 -5.45 5.94 -7.74
C PHE A 66 -3.99 6.34 -8.04
N SER A 67 -3.18 5.41 -8.56
CA SER A 67 -1.78 5.66 -8.90
C SER A 67 -1.59 6.68 -10.01
N ARG A 68 -2.45 6.72 -11.03
CA ARG A 68 -2.38 7.74 -12.10
C ARG A 68 -2.71 9.14 -11.62
N ALA A 69 -3.52 9.27 -10.56
CA ALA A 69 -3.91 10.55 -10.01
C ALA A 69 -2.96 11.05 -8.90
N ALA A 70 -2.21 10.14 -8.26
CA ALA A 70 -1.21 10.47 -7.26
C ALA A 70 0.04 11.09 -7.90
N THR A 71 0.68 12.03 -7.18
CA THR A 71 1.96 12.62 -7.58
C THR A 71 3.14 12.08 -6.77
N VAL A 72 2.89 11.11 -5.89
CA VAL A 72 3.88 10.42 -5.06
C VAL A 72 3.81 8.90 -5.30
N PRO A 73 4.86 8.12 -4.97
CA PRO A 73 4.85 6.67 -5.19
C PRO A 73 3.66 5.97 -4.53
N VAL A 74 3.00 5.08 -5.29
CA VAL A 74 1.92 4.23 -4.80
C VAL A 74 2.38 2.79 -4.76
N ILE A 75 2.40 2.20 -3.56
CA ILE A 75 2.82 0.82 -3.30
C ILE A 75 1.58 -0.07 -3.17
N ASN A 76 1.52 -1.15 -3.96
CA ASN A 76 0.44 -2.14 -3.85
C ASN A 76 0.61 -3.01 -2.60
N GLY A 77 -0.18 -2.73 -1.56
CA GLY A 77 -0.22 -3.54 -0.34
C GLY A 77 -1.05 -4.82 -0.44
N LEU A 78 -1.90 -4.93 -1.46
CA LEU A 78 -2.63 -6.09 -1.99
C LEU A 78 -3.77 -5.57 -2.88
N SER A 79 -3.90 -6.14 -4.07
CA SER A 79 -5.05 -6.01 -4.97
C SER A 79 -5.53 -7.41 -5.38
N ASP A 80 -6.63 -7.49 -6.14
CA ASP A 80 -7.12 -8.78 -6.62
C ASP A 80 -6.15 -9.45 -7.61
N GLY A 81 -5.36 -8.66 -8.35
CA GLY A 81 -4.35 -9.17 -9.28
C GLY A 81 -3.01 -9.54 -8.66
N GLY A 82 -2.74 -9.17 -7.39
CA GLY A 82 -1.52 -9.60 -6.74
C GLY A 82 -1.19 -9.00 -5.37
N HIS A 83 -0.21 -9.61 -4.72
CA HIS A 83 0.33 -9.18 -3.44
C HIS A 83 1.88 -9.07 -3.50
N PRO A 84 2.43 -8.10 -4.23
CA PRO A 84 3.86 -8.05 -4.54
C PRO A 84 4.73 -7.93 -3.29
N VAL A 85 4.27 -7.20 -2.27
CA VAL A 85 5.02 -7.04 -1.00
C VAL A 85 5.09 -8.33 -0.18
N GLN A 86 4.15 -9.27 -0.37
CA GLN A 86 4.23 -10.60 0.24
C GLN A 86 5.27 -11.44 -0.50
N VAL A 87 5.21 -11.48 -1.84
CA VAL A 87 6.18 -12.21 -2.66
C VAL A 87 7.60 -11.75 -2.39
N LEU A 88 7.81 -10.43 -2.25
CA LEU A 88 9.13 -9.89 -1.90
C LEU A 88 9.63 -10.40 -0.54
N ALA A 89 8.75 -10.47 0.47
CA ALA A 89 9.11 -11.00 1.78
C ALA A 89 9.36 -12.52 1.75
N ASP A 90 8.61 -13.25 0.91
CA ASP A 90 8.80 -14.68 0.70
C ASP A 90 10.16 -14.96 0.05
N LEU A 91 10.51 -14.21 -0.99
CA LEU A 91 11.82 -14.30 -1.66
C LEU A 91 12.96 -13.96 -0.70
N PHE A 92 12.83 -12.88 0.07
CA PHE A 92 13.81 -12.53 1.10
C PHE A 92 14.02 -13.66 2.10
N THR A 93 12.94 -14.32 2.54
CA THR A 93 13.02 -15.47 3.45
C THR A 93 13.71 -16.68 2.79
N VAL A 94 13.44 -16.94 1.51
CA VAL A 94 14.12 -18.00 0.76
C VAL A 94 15.60 -17.71 0.67
N GLU A 95 15.99 -16.50 0.29
CA GLU A 95 17.39 -16.08 0.21
C GLU A 95 18.13 -16.25 1.53
N GLU A 96 17.51 -15.85 2.65
CA GLU A 96 18.09 -16.00 3.99
C GLU A 96 18.29 -17.46 4.43
N LYS A 97 17.49 -18.40 3.90
CA LYS A 97 17.47 -19.80 4.37
C LYS A 97 18.13 -20.78 3.42
N LEU A 98 18.03 -20.53 2.12
CA LEU A 98 18.41 -21.46 1.06
C LEU A 98 19.52 -20.91 0.16
N GLY A 99 19.89 -19.63 0.31
CA GLY A 99 20.85 -18.96 -0.57
C GLY A 99 20.16 -18.30 -1.77
N GLU A 100 20.97 -17.79 -2.70
CA GLU A 100 20.51 -17.01 -3.84
C GLU A 100 19.40 -17.71 -4.63
N VAL A 101 18.35 -16.96 -5.00
CA VAL A 101 17.25 -17.45 -5.84
C VAL A 101 17.69 -17.37 -7.31
N GLU A 102 18.68 -18.15 -7.66
CA GLU A 102 18.98 -18.51 -9.05
C GLU A 102 18.40 -19.91 -9.33
N GLY A 103 17.78 -20.07 -10.52
CA GLY A 103 17.10 -21.29 -10.93
C GLY A 103 18.05 -22.46 -11.17
#